data_AF-A0A947C839-F1
#
_entry.id   AF-A0A947C839-F1
#
_cell.length_a   1.000
_cell.length_b   1.000
_cell.length_c   1.000
_cell.angle_alpha   90.00
_cell.angle_beta   90.00
_cell.angle_gamma   90.00
#
_symmetry.space_group_name_H-M   'P 1'
#
loop_
_entity.id
_entity.type
_entity.pdbx_description
1 polymer ?
#
loop_
_entity_poly.entity_id
_entity_poly.type
_entity_poly.pdbx_seq_one_letter_code
_entity_poly.pdbx_strand_id
1 'polypeptide(L)'
;MPCTFFRALVALTLALVPLGCSQDDAPAPTDEFGRCADFDPLCQVFWGDTHIHTELSFDANIRGTRTNVDDAYAFARGEPIPLQPYNEDGTPTRMAAIDRPLDFVMLSDHAEFLGTLKVCNDPSSPGYDATECVDYRAALRFDADPRAIDPVVALIGALLTRSPEETRYPELCGPGDAYCLEAGMDVWRDIVTGAQAAYDLSDSCELTTFPGYEWSGAPAGRNLHRNVMFKNESVTALPYNYFDEPYAEGLWARLQEECIDADTGCDALTIPHNTNQSDGIYFENEMANGEPFTREYAEARNAME
;
A
#
# COMPACT_ATOMS: atom_id res chain seq x y z
N MET A 1 -51.50 77.84 5.46
CA MET A 1 -50.50 78.83 4.97
C MET A 1 -49.68 79.31 6.17
N PRO A 2 -48.35 79.51 6.09
CA PRO A 2 -47.33 78.97 5.19
C PRO A 2 -46.03 78.47 5.92
N CYS A 3 -45.08 77.95 5.11
CA CYS A 3 -43.60 78.00 5.25
C CYS A 3 -42.89 77.27 6.40
N THR A 4 -42.30 76.09 6.14
CA THR A 4 -40.90 75.83 5.70
C THR A 4 -39.80 76.17 6.70
N PHE A 5 -39.07 75.16 7.18
CA PHE A 5 -37.62 75.21 7.39
C PHE A 5 -36.97 73.86 7.08
N PHE A 6 -36.02 73.90 6.15
CA PHE A 6 -35.13 72.83 5.70
C PHE A 6 -34.13 72.48 6.82
N ARG A 7 -33.88 71.20 7.08
CA ARG A 7 -32.67 70.72 7.78
C ARG A 7 -31.98 69.68 6.90
N ALA A 8 -30.74 69.98 6.53
CA ALA A 8 -29.85 69.07 5.82
C ALA A 8 -29.50 67.87 6.73
N LEU A 9 -29.67 66.66 6.21
CA LEU A 9 -29.14 65.43 6.80
C LEU A 9 -27.96 64.96 5.95
N VAL A 10 -26.79 64.85 6.57
CA VAL A 10 -25.60 64.21 6.01
C VAL A 10 -25.83 62.70 6.08
N ALA A 11 -25.95 62.04 4.92
CA ALA A 11 -26.05 60.58 4.84
C ALA A 11 -24.64 59.98 4.75
N LEU A 12 -24.24 59.25 5.78
CA LEU A 12 -23.01 58.47 5.83
C LEU A 12 -23.25 57.16 5.06
N THR A 13 -22.70 57.04 3.85
CA THR A 13 -22.76 55.81 3.05
C THR A 13 -21.74 54.80 3.58
N LEU A 14 -22.20 53.85 4.39
CA LEU A 14 -21.46 52.63 4.74
C LEU A 14 -21.40 51.75 3.48
N ALA A 15 -20.22 51.61 2.87
CA ALA A 15 -19.98 50.62 1.83
C ALA A 15 -19.90 49.23 2.49
N LEU A 16 -20.97 48.44 2.37
CA LEU A 16 -20.89 47.00 2.60
C LEU A 16 -20.18 46.37 1.40
N VAL A 17 -18.96 45.89 1.62
CA VAL A 17 -18.29 44.95 0.72
C VAL A 17 -18.94 43.59 0.99
N PRO A 18 -19.57 42.92 0.00
CA PRO A 18 -19.95 41.54 0.17
C PRO A 18 -18.66 40.70 0.10
N LEU A 19 -18.27 40.13 1.24
CA LEU A 19 -17.40 38.97 1.27
C LEU A 19 -18.17 37.84 0.59
N GLY A 20 -17.96 37.66 -0.72
CA GLY A 20 -18.39 36.48 -1.43
C GLY A 20 -17.56 35.31 -0.91
N CYS A 21 -18.19 34.43 -0.13
CA CYS A 21 -17.70 33.06 0.01
C CYS A 21 -17.76 32.44 -1.38
N SER A 22 -16.61 32.09 -1.96
CA SER A 22 -16.60 31.09 -3.02
C SER A 22 -17.03 29.78 -2.35
N GLN A 23 -18.31 29.44 -2.49
CA GLN A 23 -18.71 28.05 -2.37
C GLN A 23 -18.11 27.38 -3.61
N ASP A 24 -17.19 26.45 -3.40
CA ASP A 24 -16.77 25.53 -4.45
C ASP A 24 -18.03 24.80 -4.92
N ASP A 25 -18.50 25.13 -6.13
CA ASP A 25 -19.66 24.50 -6.79
C ASP A 25 -19.35 23.07 -7.26
N ALA A 26 -18.31 22.43 -6.72
CA ALA A 26 -17.97 21.06 -7.07
C ALA A 26 -19.04 20.11 -6.48
N PRO A 27 -19.59 19.18 -7.29
CA PRO A 27 -20.47 18.15 -6.76
C PRO A 27 -19.77 17.35 -5.67
N ALA A 28 -20.55 16.85 -4.71
CA ALA A 28 -20.01 15.99 -3.66
C ALA A 28 -19.37 14.74 -4.30
N PRO A 29 -18.23 14.26 -3.76
CA PRO A 29 -17.56 13.06 -4.28
C PRO A 29 -18.48 11.83 -4.21
N THR A 30 -18.36 10.90 -5.16
CA THR A 30 -19.11 9.64 -5.19
C THR A 30 -18.41 8.52 -4.43
N ASP A 31 -19.00 8.07 -3.32
CA ASP A 31 -18.92 6.71 -2.77
C ASP A 31 -20.03 6.47 -1.71
N GLU A 32 -19.93 5.37 -0.94
CA GLU A 32 -21.00 4.48 -0.46
C GLU A 32 -22.15 4.24 -1.48
N PHE A 33 -21.67 4.19 -2.73
CA PHE A 33 -22.19 3.50 -3.91
C PHE A 33 -23.21 4.26 -4.77
N GLY A 34 -23.07 5.59 -4.84
CA GLY A 34 -23.47 6.35 -6.03
C GLY A 34 -22.88 5.75 -7.32
N ARG A 35 -23.61 5.84 -8.43
CA ARG A 35 -23.19 5.24 -9.71
C ARG A 35 -22.34 6.22 -10.51
N CYS A 36 -21.16 5.77 -10.92
CA CYS A 36 -20.35 6.42 -11.95
C CYS A 36 -21.20 6.71 -13.20
N ALA A 37 -20.86 7.75 -13.94
CA ALA A 37 -21.58 8.17 -15.14
C ALA A 37 -21.70 7.04 -16.18
N ASP A 38 -20.69 6.17 -16.25
CA ASP A 38 -20.64 5.02 -17.16
C ASP A 38 -21.12 3.69 -16.54
N PHE A 39 -21.83 3.72 -15.42
CA PHE A 39 -22.36 2.48 -14.82
C PHE A 39 -23.26 1.70 -15.80
N ASP A 40 -22.91 0.43 -16.04
CA ASP A 40 -23.74 -0.51 -16.81
C ASP A 40 -24.31 -1.62 -15.91
N PRO A 41 -25.65 -1.79 -15.81
CA PRO A 41 -26.27 -2.88 -15.05
C PRO A 41 -25.95 -4.29 -15.60
N LEU A 42 -25.37 -4.41 -16.80
CA LEU A 42 -24.93 -5.67 -17.39
C LEU A 42 -23.44 -5.99 -17.12
N CYS A 43 -22.80 -5.22 -16.24
CA CYS A 43 -21.37 -5.26 -15.93
C CYS A 43 -20.48 -4.79 -17.09
N GLN A 44 -19.34 -4.23 -16.74
CA GLN A 44 -18.31 -3.80 -17.66
C GLN A 44 -17.04 -4.63 -17.45
N VAL A 45 -16.18 -4.67 -18.46
CA VAL A 45 -14.85 -5.26 -18.34
C VAL A 45 -13.90 -4.17 -17.85
N PHE A 46 -13.13 -4.47 -16.82
CA PHE A 46 -12.11 -3.60 -16.26
C PHE A 46 -10.73 -4.25 -16.38
N TRP A 47 -9.71 -3.43 -16.53
CA TRP A 47 -8.29 -3.80 -16.62
C TRP A 47 -7.55 -3.13 -15.49
N GLY A 48 -6.88 -3.93 -14.67
CA GLY A 48 -6.11 -3.43 -13.56
C GLY A 48 -4.98 -4.38 -13.21
N ASP A 49 -4.19 -3.96 -12.24
CA ASP A 49 -3.07 -4.72 -11.71
C ASP A 49 -3.16 -4.73 -10.19
N THR A 50 -3.00 -5.91 -9.60
CA THR A 50 -3.04 -6.11 -8.15
C THR A 50 -1.69 -6.56 -7.60
N HIS A 51 -0.64 -6.57 -8.41
CA HIS A 51 0.68 -7.01 -7.99
C HIS A 51 1.75 -6.02 -8.48
N ILE A 52 1.91 -4.92 -7.76
CA ILE A 52 2.88 -3.86 -8.05
C ILE A 52 3.73 -3.59 -6.81
N HIS A 53 5.04 -3.57 -7.00
CA HIS A 53 6.01 -3.19 -5.99
C HIS A 53 6.58 -1.80 -6.27
N THR A 54 6.71 -0.99 -5.22
CA THR A 54 7.30 0.35 -5.21
C THR A 54 8.67 0.33 -4.54
N GLU A 55 9.24 1.50 -4.26
CA GLU A 55 10.45 1.60 -3.43
C GLU A 55 10.25 1.14 -1.98
N LEU A 56 9.01 0.98 -1.50
CA LEU A 56 8.69 0.49 -0.16
C LEU A 56 8.88 -1.02 -0.04
N SER A 57 8.85 -1.75 -1.16
CA SER A 57 9.13 -3.17 -1.19
C SER A 57 10.63 -3.45 -1.17
N PHE A 58 11.02 -4.39 -0.31
CA PHE A 58 12.43 -4.74 -0.17
C PHE A 58 13.05 -5.26 -1.48
N ASP A 59 12.38 -6.20 -2.16
CA ASP A 59 12.94 -6.90 -3.32
C ASP A 59 13.03 -6.02 -4.57
N ALA A 60 12.13 -5.04 -4.70
CA ALA A 60 12.16 -4.01 -5.72
C ALA A 60 13.23 -2.97 -5.39
N ASN A 61 13.25 -2.46 -4.16
CA ASN A 61 14.16 -1.42 -3.72
C ASN A 61 15.63 -1.85 -3.83
N ILE A 62 15.96 -3.06 -3.38
CA ILE A 62 17.31 -3.62 -3.44
C ILE A 62 17.78 -3.87 -4.89
N ARG A 63 16.84 -3.99 -5.82
CA ARG A 63 17.12 -4.12 -7.27
C ARG A 63 17.09 -2.79 -8.02
N GLY A 64 17.06 -1.67 -7.31
CA GLY A 64 17.19 -0.34 -7.90
C GLY A 64 15.87 0.37 -8.22
N THR A 65 14.72 -0.20 -7.85
CA THR A 65 13.45 0.53 -7.92
C THR A 65 13.49 1.73 -6.97
N ARG A 66 13.09 2.90 -7.49
CA ARG A 66 13.02 4.19 -6.77
C ARG A 66 11.70 4.92 -7.02
N THR A 67 10.78 4.26 -7.73
CA THR A 67 9.44 4.78 -8.00
C THR A 67 8.62 4.63 -6.73
N ASN A 68 8.06 5.74 -6.24
CA ASN A 68 7.28 5.76 -5.01
C ASN A 68 5.80 5.47 -5.26
N VAL A 69 4.99 5.57 -4.21
CA VAL A 69 3.53 5.37 -4.24
C VAL A 69 2.85 6.32 -5.23
N ASP A 70 3.23 7.60 -5.25
CA ASP A 70 2.67 8.59 -6.16
C ASP A 70 3.02 8.29 -7.62
N ASP A 71 4.27 7.90 -7.89
CA ASP A 71 4.70 7.46 -9.22
C ASP A 71 3.87 6.25 -9.68
N ALA A 72 3.66 5.25 -8.82
CA ALA A 72 2.90 4.06 -9.18
C ALA A 72 1.46 4.40 -9.60
N TYR A 73 0.78 5.29 -8.86
CA TYR A 73 -0.56 5.77 -9.26
C TYR A 73 -0.53 6.68 -10.48
N ALA A 74 0.50 7.51 -10.66
CA ALA A 74 0.68 8.30 -11.88
C ALA A 74 0.81 7.39 -13.11
N PHE A 75 1.60 6.32 -13.01
CA PHE A 75 1.72 5.32 -14.06
C PHE A 75 0.39 4.62 -14.35
N ALA A 76 -0.37 4.28 -13.31
CA ALA A 76 -1.72 3.71 -13.47
C ALA A 76 -2.66 4.66 -14.23
N ARG A 77 -2.52 5.97 -14.06
CA ARG A 77 -3.24 7.00 -14.84
C ARG A 77 -2.67 7.24 -16.24
N GLY A 78 -1.63 6.51 -16.64
CA GLY A 78 -0.96 6.69 -17.93
C GLY A 78 0.01 7.87 -17.98
N GLU A 79 0.36 8.44 -16.83
CA GLU A 79 1.36 9.51 -16.75
C GLU A 79 2.79 8.93 -16.83
N PRO A 80 3.75 9.69 -17.40
CA PRO A 80 5.13 9.22 -17.51
C PRO A 80 5.85 9.25 -16.16
N ILE A 81 6.41 8.12 -15.75
CA ILE A 81 7.21 7.98 -14.52
C ILE A 81 8.71 7.79 -14.81
N PRO A 82 9.60 8.15 -13.87
CA PRO A 82 11.02 7.86 -13.98
C PRO A 82 11.30 6.36 -13.89
N LEU A 83 12.24 5.87 -14.71
CA LEU A 83 12.75 4.50 -14.60
C LEU A 83 14.27 4.48 -14.55
N GLN A 84 14.79 3.49 -13.83
CA GLN A 84 16.21 3.15 -13.82
C GLN A 84 16.76 2.90 -15.24
N PRO A 85 18.03 3.22 -15.54
CA PRO A 85 19.03 3.72 -14.60
C PRO A 85 18.85 5.21 -14.28
N TYR A 86 19.36 5.61 -13.12
CA TYR A 86 19.47 6.99 -12.66
C TYR A 86 20.92 7.46 -12.81
N ASN A 87 21.16 8.76 -12.95
CA ASN A 87 22.50 9.34 -12.84
C ASN A 87 22.91 9.48 -11.36
N GLU A 88 24.18 9.76 -11.11
CA GLU A 88 24.71 9.95 -9.74
C GLU A 88 23.98 11.07 -8.97
N ASP A 89 23.46 12.07 -9.68
CA ASP A 89 22.66 13.17 -9.11
C ASP A 89 21.18 12.81 -8.89
N GLY A 90 20.80 11.55 -9.12
CA GLY A 90 19.43 11.04 -8.97
C GLY A 90 18.52 11.34 -10.16
N THR A 91 19.02 11.97 -11.24
CA THR A 91 18.17 12.24 -12.41
C THR A 91 17.90 10.96 -13.21
N PRO A 92 16.65 10.68 -13.61
CA PRO A 92 16.33 9.49 -14.39
C PRO A 92 16.90 9.61 -15.81
N THR A 93 17.41 8.51 -16.36
CA THR A 93 17.90 8.49 -17.75
C THR A 93 16.79 8.19 -18.76
N ARG A 94 15.64 7.70 -18.30
CA ARG A 94 14.47 7.40 -19.13
C ARG A 94 13.17 7.52 -18.32
N MET A 95 12.08 7.73 -19.06
CA MET A 95 10.71 7.76 -18.55
C MET A 95 9.90 6.66 -19.24
N ALA A 96 8.84 6.18 -18.61
CA ALA A 96 7.87 5.26 -19.21
C ALA A 96 6.44 5.59 -18.81
N ALA A 97 5.49 5.27 -19.69
CA ALA A 97 4.06 5.34 -19.46
C ALA A 97 3.39 4.11 -20.10
N ILE A 98 2.22 3.73 -19.63
CA ILE A 98 1.35 2.75 -20.31
C ILE A 98 0.50 3.43 -21.37
N ASP A 99 0.23 2.71 -22.48
CA ASP A 99 -0.54 3.23 -23.61
C ASP A 99 -2.03 3.45 -23.27
N ARG A 100 -2.52 2.77 -22.23
CA ARG A 100 -3.89 2.88 -21.73
C ARG A 100 -3.86 2.92 -20.19
N PRO A 101 -4.49 3.90 -19.54
CA PRO A 101 -4.67 3.92 -18.09
C PRO A 101 -5.35 2.64 -17.57
N LEU A 102 -5.03 2.26 -16.34
CA LEU A 102 -5.71 1.18 -15.63
C LEU A 102 -7.03 1.68 -15.07
N ASP A 103 -8.04 0.81 -15.10
CA ASP A 103 -9.33 1.07 -14.49
C ASP A 103 -9.27 0.84 -12.96
N PHE A 104 -8.40 -0.07 -12.50
CA PHE A 104 -8.12 -0.25 -11.09
C PHE A 104 -6.68 -0.65 -10.79
N VAL A 105 -6.21 -0.38 -9.58
CA VAL A 105 -4.87 -0.75 -9.15
C VAL A 105 -4.76 -1.00 -7.64
N MET A 106 -3.93 -1.96 -7.26
CA MET A 106 -3.50 -2.18 -5.88
C MET A 106 -1.98 -2.26 -5.83
N LEU A 107 -1.36 -1.53 -4.91
CA LEU A 107 0.06 -1.69 -4.59
C LEU A 107 0.22 -2.82 -3.58
N SER A 108 1.22 -3.68 -3.79
CA SER A 108 1.42 -4.93 -3.04
C SER A 108 2.86 -5.02 -2.52
N ASP A 109 3.36 -3.96 -1.88
CA ASP A 109 4.68 -4.01 -1.25
C ASP A 109 4.70 -5.05 -0.11
N HIS A 110 5.84 -5.75 0.06
CA HIS A 110 6.01 -6.77 1.11
C HIS A 110 5.83 -6.18 2.51
N ALA A 111 4.83 -6.67 3.25
CA ALA A 111 4.53 -6.21 4.60
C ALA A 111 5.64 -6.53 5.61
N GLU A 112 6.43 -7.59 5.36
CA GLU A 112 7.49 -8.10 6.23
C GLU A 112 8.61 -7.09 6.51
N PHE A 113 8.79 -6.11 5.61
CA PHE A 113 9.96 -5.22 5.65
C PHE A 113 9.62 -3.73 5.69
N LEU A 114 8.35 -3.34 5.67
CA LEU A 114 7.93 -1.93 5.65
C LEU A 114 8.59 -1.11 6.78
N GLY A 115 8.50 -1.63 8.01
CA GLY A 115 9.09 -0.99 9.19
C GLY A 115 10.61 -0.96 9.18
N THR A 116 11.24 -2.09 8.84
CA THR A 116 12.70 -2.23 8.77
C THR A 116 13.30 -1.27 7.74
N LEU A 117 12.70 -1.18 6.55
CA LEU A 117 13.14 -0.27 5.49
C LEU A 117 12.98 1.19 5.89
N LYS A 118 11.86 1.55 6.53
CA LYS A 118 11.66 2.90 7.04
C LYS A 118 12.71 3.29 8.08
N VAL A 119 12.98 2.42 9.05
CA VAL A 119 14.05 2.61 10.05
C VAL A 119 15.41 2.80 9.38
N CYS A 120 15.75 1.94 8.40
CA CYS A 120 17.05 2.03 7.73
C CYS A 120 17.20 3.26 6.82
N ASN A 121 16.11 3.88 6.39
CA ASN A 121 16.14 5.06 5.53
C ASN A 121 15.89 6.38 6.27
N ASP A 122 15.60 6.34 7.57
CA ASP A 122 15.40 7.54 8.40
C ASP A 122 16.59 7.78 9.35
N PRO A 123 17.45 8.78 9.07
CA PRO A 123 18.59 9.12 9.93
C PRO A 123 18.23 9.55 11.35
N SER A 124 16.96 9.86 11.62
CA SER A 124 16.49 10.19 12.96
C SER A 124 16.07 8.95 13.77
N SER A 125 15.91 7.80 13.11
CA SER A 125 15.52 6.55 13.77
C SER A 125 16.66 6.01 14.65
N PRO A 126 16.38 5.56 15.89
CA PRO A 126 17.40 4.96 16.75
C PRO A 126 18.07 3.71 16.16
N GLY A 127 17.37 3.00 15.26
CA GLY A 127 17.88 1.80 14.58
C GLY A 127 18.70 2.09 13.31
N TYR A 128 18.81 3.35 12.91
CA TYR A 128 19.42 3.75 11.63
C TYR A 128 20.87 3.25 11.44
N ASP A 129 21.66 3.25 12.51
CA ASP A 129 23.07 2.85 12.49
C ASP A 129 23.29 1.35 12.78
N ALA A 130 22.23 0.55 12.86
CA ALA A 130 22.35 -0.90 12.96
C ALA A 130 23.10 -1.48 11.75
N THR A 131 23.84 -2.57 11.96
CA THR A 131 24.73 -3.15 10.94
C THR A 131 23.96 -3.50 9.67
N GLU A 132 22.77 -4.08 9.82
CA GLU A 132 21.89 -4.46 8.71
C GLU A 132 21.46 -3.25 7.87
N CYS A 133 21.19 -2.11 8.51
CA CYS A 133 20.85 -0.88 7.81
C CYS A 133 22.06 -0.28 7.08
N VAL A 134 23.26 -0.36 7.68
CA VAL A 134 24.50 0.08 7.02
C VAL A 134 24.78 -0.77 5.78
N ASP A 135 24.65 -2.09 5.89
CA ASP A 135 24.86 -3.03 4.80
C ASP A 135 23.81 -2.85 3.69
N TYR A 136 22.54 -2.71 4.07
CA TYR A 136 21.44 -2.39 3.15
C TYR A 136 21.74 -1.10 2.36
N ARG A 137 22.05 0.01 3.03
CA ARG A 137 22.36 1.28 2.35
C ARG A 137 23.62 1.20 1.50
N ALA A 138 24.62 0.41 1.90
CA ALA A 138 25.82 0.18 1.10
C ALA A 138 25.51 -0.56 -0.20
N ALA A 139 24.60 -1.54 -0.16
CA ALA A 139 24.16 -2.29 -1.34
C ALA A 139 23.33 -1.44 -2.33
N LEU A 140 22.73 -0.33 -1.88
CA LEU A 140 21.95 0.58 -2.71
C LEU A 140 22.75 1.69 -3.39
N ARG A 141 24.06 1.81 -3.10
CA ARG A 141 24.89 2.87 -3.68
C ARG A 141 24.98 2.72 -5.19
N PHE A 142 25.07 3.87 -5.88
CA PHE A 142 25.15 3.93 -7.35
C PHE A 142 26.33 3.11 -7.91
N ASP A 143 27.44 3.05 -7.18
CA ASP A 143 28.67 2.33 -7.53
C ASP A 143 28.79 0.96 -6.85
N ALA A 144 27.71 0.45 -6.22
CA ALA A 144 27.72 -0.86 -5.58
C ALA A 144 28.06 -1.95 -6.60
N ASP A 145 28.99 -2.85 -6.25
CA ASP A 145 29.25 -4.05 -7.03
C ASP A 145 27.95 -4.87 -7.07
N PRO A 146 27.40 -5.22 -8.25
CA PRO A 146 26.21 -6.07 -8.34
C PRO A 146 26.37 -7.39 -7.58
N ARG A 147 27.61 -7.89 -7.40
CA ARG A 147 27.90 -9.08 -6.58
C ARG A 147 27.74 -8.85 -5.07
N ALA A 148 27.68 -7.62 -4.62
CA ALA A 148 27.38 -7.26 -3.23
C ALA A 148 25.86 -7.26 -2.95
N ILE A 149 25.01 -7.22 -3.99
CA ILE A 149 23.55 -7.26 -3.87
C ILE A 149 23.05 -8.70 -3.69
N ASP A 150 23.63 -9.67 -4.41
CA ASP A 150 23.21 -11.08 -4.35
C ASP A 150 23.22 -11.67 -2.92
N PRO A 151 24.22 -11.42 -2.06
CA PRO A 151 24.20 -11.87 -0.66
C PRO A 151 23.10 -11.23 0.19
N VAL A 152 22.76 -9.96 -0.04
CA VAL A 152 21.69 -9.26 0.70
C VAL A 152 20.32 -9.80 0.29
N VAL A 153 20.11 -10.02 -1.01
CA VAL A 153 18.90 -10.68 -1.53
C VAL A 153 18.79 -12.10 -0.99
N ALA A 154 19.89 -12.86 -0.96
CA ALA A 154 19.91 -14.22 -0.41
C ALA A 154 19.64 -14.24 1.10
N LEU A 155 20.16 -13.27 1.85
CA LEU A 155 19.88 -13.13 3.28
C LEU A 155 18.38 -12.94 3.52
N ILE A 156 17.73 -12.07 2.74
CA ILE A 156 16.31 -11.76 2.93
C ILE A 156 15.40 -12.85 2.46
N GLY A 157 15.72 -13.49 1.33
CA GLY A 157 15.08 -14.75 0.95
C GLY A 157 15.19 -15.79 2.08
N ALA A 158 16.32 -15.85 2.79
CA ALA A 158 16.50 -16.74 3.94
C ALA A 158 15.72 -16.32 5.20
N LEU A 159 15.33 -15.06 5.36
CA LEU A 159 14.46 -14.63 6.46
C LEU A 159 13.03 -15.11 6.25
N LEU A 160 12.53 -15.03 5.02
CA LEU A 160 11.20 -15.53 4.65
C LEU A 160 11.09 -17.06 4.82
N THR A 161 12.21 -17.77 5.00
CA THR A 161 12.22 -19.21 5.31
C THR A 161 12.27 -19.54 6.80
N ARG A 162 12.45 -18.55 7.68
CA ARG A 162 12.71 -18.72 9.12
C ARG A 162 11.48 -18.45 9.98
N SER A 163 11.53 -18.91 11.22
CA SER A 163 10.51 -18.56 12.20
C SER A 163 10.60 -17.08 12.62
N PRO A 164 9.50 -16.46 13.09
CA PRO A 164 9.49 -15.07 13.56
C PRO A 164 10.52 -14.78 14.67
N GLU A 165 10.83 -15.78 15.50
CA GLU A 165 11.81 -15.67 16.57
C GLU A 165 13.25 -15.58 16.03
N GLU A 166 13.52 -16.22 14.90
CA GLU A 166 14.83 -16.28 14.23
C GLU A 166 15.06 -15.09 13.28
N THR A 167 14.04 -14.28 13.03
CA THR A 167 14.07 -13.12 12.13
C THR A 167 14.07 -11.77 12.85
N ARG A 168 14.14 -11.75 14.20
CA ARG A 168 14.17 -10.49 14.98
C ARG A 168 15.51 -9.78 14.88
N TYR A 169 15.45 -8.45 14.77
CA TYR A 169 16.61 -7.57 14.72
C TYR A 169 16.63 -6.62 15.92
N PRO A 170 17.10 -7.05 17.10
CA PRO A 170 16.96 -6.25 18.32
C PRO A 170 17.72 -4.91 18.29
N GLU A 171 18.84 -4.82 17.55
CA GLU A 171 19.57 -3.56 17.39
C GLU A 171 18.85 -2.59 16.44
N LEU A 172 18.25 -3.11 15.37
CA LEU A 172 17.53 -2.34 14.35
C LEU A 172 16.12 -1.96 14.83
N CYS A 173 15.34 -2.93 15.28
CA CYS A 173 13.94 -2.76 15.67
C CYS A 173 13.76 -2.37 17.14
N GLY A 174 14.82 -2.41 17.94
CA GLY A 174 14.77 -2.03 19.34
C GLY A 174 14.03 -3.01 20.25
N PRO A 175 13.84 -2.66 21.53
CA PRO A 175 13.20 -3.53 22.50
C PRO A 175 11.77 -3.89 22.10
N GLY A 176 11.49 -5.20 21.97
CA GLY A 176 10.16 -5.67 21.57
C GLY A 176 9.75 -5.24 20.15
N ASP A 177 10.72 -4.97 19.28
CA ASP A 177 10.55 -4.53 17.90
C ASP A 177 9.85 -3.18 17.71
N ALA A 178 9.80 -2.36 18.78
CA ALA A 178 9.05 -1.12 18.83
C ALA A 178 9.35 -0.14 17.69
N TYR A 179 10.62 0.00 17.27
CA TYR A 179 10.99 0.95 16.21
C TYR A 179 10.44 0.52 14.85
N CYS A 180 10.54 -0.77 14.52
CA CYS A 180 10.04 -1.31 13.27
C CYS A 180 8.51 -1.36 13.26
N LEU A 181 7.87 -1.66 14.41
CA LEU A 181 6.43 -1.67 14.52
C LEU A 181 5.83 -0.28 14.29
N GLU A 182 6.37 0.75 14.97
CA GLU A 182 5.93 2.14 14.81
C GLU A 182 6.15 2.63 13.37
N ALA A 183 7.36 2.41 12.84
CA ALA A 183 7.70 2.80 11.48
C ALA A 183 6.85 2.07 10.42
N GLY A 184 6.55 0.78 10.63
CA GLY A 184 5.69 -0.01 9.75
C GLY A 184 4.24 0.45 9.77
N MET A 185 3.71 0.82 10.93
CA MET A 185 2.39 1.45 11.04
C MET A 185 2.32 2.79 10.29
N ASP A 186 3.38 3.60 10.35
CA ASP A 186 3.44 4.86 9.60
C ASP A 186 3.44 4.62 8.09
N VAL A 187 4.27 3.70 7.60
CA VAL A 187 4.27 3.32 6.18
C VAL A 187 2.92 2.74 5.76
N TRP A 188 2.28 1.93 6.59
CA TRP A 188 0.95 1.39 6.30
C TRP A 188 -0.10 2.49 6.15
N ARG A 189 -0.09 3.50 7.04
CA ARG A 189 -0.96 4.68 6.92
C ARG A 189 -0.68 5.47 5.65
N ASP A 190 0.59 5.62 5.27
CA ASP A 190 0.98 6.29 4.03
C ASP A 190 0.46 5.54 2.80
N ILE A 191 0.54 4.20 2.78
CA ILE A 191 -0.02 3.36 1.70
C ILE A 191 -1.55 3.56 1.59
N VAL A 192 -2.27 3.46 2.71
CA VAL A 192 -3.73 3.65 2.74
C VAL A 192 -4.10 5.06 2.30
N THR A 193 -3.38 6.08 2.77
CA THR A 193 -3.60 7.49 2.40
C THR A 193 -3.31 7.72 0.92
N GLY A 194 -2.23 7.13 0.40
CA GLY A 194 -1.86 7.22 -1.01
C GLY A 194 -2.93 6.61 -1.92
N ALA A 195 -3.44 5.43 -1.57
CA ALA A 195 -4.57 4.82 -2.27
C ALA A 195 -5.77 5.77 -2.29
N GLN A 196 -6.21 6.24 -1.13
CA GLN A 196 -7.36 7.15 -1.04
C GLN A 196 -7.17 8.45 -1.82
N ALA A 197 -5.97 9.01 -1.83
CA ALA A 197 -5.67 10.22 -2.60
C ALA A 197 -5.72 9.99 -4.12
N ALA A 198 -5.43 8.76 -4.57
CA ALA A 198 -5.45 8.37 -5.97
C ALA A 198 -6.80 7.81 -6.45
N TYR A 199 -7.72 7.48 -5.54
CA TYR A 199 -9.07 7.02 -5.89
C TYR A 199 -9.89 8.15 -6.52
N ASP A 200 -10.33 7.98 -7.76
CA ASP A 200 -11.20 8.94 -8.43
C ASP A 200 -12.64 8.87 -7.90
N LEU A 201 -12.96 9.81 -7.00
CA LEU A 201 -14.30 10.00 -6.45
C LEU A 201 -15.15 10.98 -7.28
N SER A 202 -14.74 11.35 -8.49
CA SER A 202 -15.60 12.09 -9.41
C SER A 202 -16.60 11.17 -10.10
N ASP A 203 -17.55 11.75 -10.84
CA ASP A 203 -18.55 10.96 -11.57
C ASP A 203 -17.97 10.17 -12.75
N SER A 204 -16.72 10.45 -13.18
CA SER A 204 -16.04 9.65 -14.20
C SER A 204 -15.49 8.33 -13.69
N CYS A 205 -15.11 8.24 -12.41
CA CYS A 205 -14.50 7.05 -11.80
C CYS A 205 -13.34 6.45 -12.65
N GLU A 206 -12.44 7.30 -13.15
CA GLU A 206 -11.39 6.89 -14.10
C GLU A 206 -10.37 5.92 -13.50
N LEU A 207 -10.18 5.95 -12.18
CA LEU A 207 -9.28 5.03 -11.46
C LEU A 207 -9.87 4.62 -10.11
N THR A 208 -10.04 3.32 -9.91
CA THR A 208 -10.33 2.73 -8.59
C THR A 208 -9.06 2.21 -7.95
N THR A 209 -8.78 2.62 -6.71
CA THR A 209 -7.60 2.11 -5.98
C THR A 209 -8.02 1.29 -4.78
N PHE A 210 -7.24 0.26 -4.48
CA PHE A 210 -7.43 -0.53 -3.26
C PHE A 210 -6.19 -0.39 -2.37
N PRO A 211 -6.33 -0.03 -1.08
CA PRO A 211 -5.27 -0.22 -0.12
C PRO A 211 -4.92 -1.71 -0.05
N GLY A 212 -3.63 -2.02 -0.01
CA GLY A 212 -3.19 -3.41 0.02
C GLY A 212 -1.71 -3.56 0.28
N TYR A 213 -1.31 -4.82 0.45
CA TYR A 213 0.08 -5.22 0.70
C TYR A 213 0.29 -6.67 0.26
N GLU A 214 1.53 -7.10 0.13
CA GLU A 214 1.89 -8.51 -0.07
C GLU A 214 2.28 -9.16 1.26
N TRP A 215 1.64 -10.28 1.58
CA TRP A 215 2.02 -11.20 2.65
C TRP A 215 2.88 -12.29 2.02
N SER A 216 4.12 -12.47 2.51
CA SER A 216 5.14 -13.23 1.80
C SER A 216 5.90 -14.21 2.67
N GLY A 217 5.60 -15.50 2.45
CA GLY A 217 6.35 -16.61 3.01
C GLY A 217 7.20 -17.34 1.97
N ALA A 218 8.34 -17.87 2.41
CA ALA A 218 9.15 -18.79 1.62
C ALA A 218 9.49 -20.08 2.39
N PRO A 219 8.53 -20.79 3.01
CA PRO A 219 8.83 -21.96 3.83
C PRO A 219 9.59 -23.04 3.02
N ALA A 220 10.78 -23.40 3.50
CA ALA A 220 11.70 -24.30 2.80
C ALA A 220 12.07 -23.84 1.37
N GLY A 221 12.03 -22.53 1.10
CA GLY A 221 12.31 -21.94 -0.21
C GLY A 221 11.14 -22.04 -1.21
N ARG A 222 9.96 -22.46 -0.76
CA ARG A 222 8.75 -22.58 -1.58
C ARG A 222 7.97 -21.27 -1.54
N ASN A 223 7.63 -20.69 -2.69
CA ASN A 223 6.83 -19.46 -2.72
C ASN A 223 5.46 -19.68 -2.07
N LEU A 224 5.12 -18.84 -1.10
CA LEU A 224 3.84 -18.81 -0.41
C LEU A 224 3.46 -17.33 -0.17
N HIS A 225 3.10 -16.62 -1.24
CA HIS A 225 2.77 -15.20 -1.21
C HIS A 225 1.29 -14.94 -1.52
N ARG A 226 0.73 -13.86 -0.98
CA ARG A 226 -0.64 -13.42 -1.26
C ARG A 226 -0.72 -11.91 -1.23
N ASN A 227 -1.47 -11.37 -2.16
CA ASN A 227 -1.82 -9.96 -2.16
C ASN A 227 -3.07 -9.76 -1.32
N VAL A 228 -2.96 -9.04 -0.21
CA VAL A 228 -4.07 -8.68 0.67
C VAL A 228 -4.65 -7.36 0.16
N MET A 229 -5.92 -7.39 -0.24
CA MET A 229 -6.62 -6.26 -0.84
C MET A 229 -7.80 -5.85 0.02
N PHE A 230 -7.83 -4.58 0.43
CA PHE A 230 -8.95 -4.01 1.16
C PHE A 230 -9.86 -3.23 0.23
N LYS A 231 -11.17 -3.30 0.50
CA LYS A 231 -12.19 -2.61 -0.27
C LYS A 231 -12.06 -1.08 -0.22
N ASN A 232 -11.63 -0.53 0.91
CA ASN A 232 -11.55 0.91 1.18
C ASN A 232 -10.55 1.21 2.31
N GLU A 233 -10.55 2.43 2.85
CA GLU A 233 -9.68 2.90 3.94
C GLU A 233 -10.00 2.30 5.32
N SER A 234 -11.16 1.69 5.51
CA SER A 234 -11.40 0.87 6.68
C SER A 234 -10.55 -0.38 6.53
N VAL A 235 -9.40 -0.40 7.20
CA VAL A 235 -8.41 -1.47 7.16
C VAL A 235 -7.99 -1.92 8.55
N THR A 236 -7.26 -3.03 8.65
CA THR A 236 -6.63 -3.46 9.91
C THR A 236 -5.59 -2.43 10.39
N ALA A 237 -5.39 -2.35 11.71
CA ALA A 237 -4.41 -1.43 12.30
C ALA A 237 -2.96 -1.75 11.89
N LEU A 238 -2.70 -3.00 11.53
CA LEU A 238 -1.42 -3.51 11.06
C LEU A 238 -1.62 -4.29 9.75
N PRO A 239 -0.65 -4.23 8.81
CA PRO A 239 -0.57 -5.17 7.72
C PRO A 239 0.01 -6.49 8.25
N TYR A 240 -0.86 -7.43 8.66
CA TYR A 240 -0.44 -8.75 9.14
C TYR A 240 0.42 -9.44 8.09
N ASN A 241 1.67 -9.73 8.42
CA ASN A 241 2.67 -10.30 7.52
C ASN A 241 2.98 -11.77 7.86
N TYR A 242 3.84 -12.42 7.08
CA TYR A 242 4.20 -13.83 7.28
C TYR A 242 4.87 -14.12 8.63
N PHE A 243 5.55 -13.13 9.22
CA PHE A 243 6.14 -13.28 10.56
C PHE A 243 5.10 -13.21 11.67
N ASP A 244 3.99 -12.52 11.47
CA ASP A 244 2.90 -12.48 12.46
C ASP A 244 2.06 -13.76 12.40
N GLU A 245 1.70 -14.17 11.18
CA GLU A 245 0.85 -15.33 10.90
C GLU A 245 1.48 -16.14 9.76
N PRO A 246 2.27 -17.21 10.03
CA PRO A 246 3.05 -17.93 9.02
C PRO A 246 2.24 -18.93 8.17
N TYR A 247 0.93 -18.96 8.38
CA TYR A 247 -0.01 -19.82 7.64
C TYR A 247 -1.19 -18.98 7.17
N ALA A 248 -1.77 -19.37 6.03
CA ALA A 248 -2.89 -18.65 5.44
C ALA A 248 -4.09 -18.59 6.39
N GLU A 249 -4.33 -19.66 7.15
CA GLU A 249 -5.38 -19.78 8.14
C GLU A 249 -5.28 -18.70 9.24
N GLY A 250 -4.06 -18.37 9.67
CA GLY A 250 -3.82 -17.32 10.65
C GLY A 250 -4.13 -15.94 10.07
N LEU A 251 -3.60 -15.66 8.87
CA LEU A 251 -3.89 -14.41 8.15
C LEU A 251 -5.41 -14.22 7.93
N TRP A 252 -6.10 -15.25 7.45
CA TRP A 252 -7.54 -15.20 7.23
C TRP A 252 -8.31 -14.98 8.53
N ALA A 253 -7.92 -15.65 9.62
CA ALA A 253 -8.57 -15.45 10.91
C ALA A 253 -8.45 -14.00 11.40
N ARG A 254 -7.27 -13.37 11.22
CA ARG A 254 -7.05 -11.95 11.55
C ARG A 254 -7.91 -11.01 10.71
N LEU A 255 -7.94 -11.20 9.39
CA LEU A 255 -8.76 -10.39 8.49
C LEU A 255 -10.26 -10.59 8.77
N GLN A 256 -10.67 -11.81 9.10
CA GLN A 256 -12.06 -12.08 9.48
C GLN A 256 -12.42 -11.36 10.79
N GLU A 257 -11.63 -11.53 11.86
CA GLU A 257 -11.94 -10.98 13.19
C GLU A 257 -11.79 -9.47 13.27
N GLU A 258 -10.72 -8.91 12.70
CA GLU A 258 -10.33 -7.51 12.92
C GLU A 258 -10.75 -6.57 11.79
N CYS A 259 -11.26 -7.11 10.68
CA CYS A 259 -11.77 -6.35 9.55
C CYS A 259 -13.23 -6.71 9.21
N ILE A 260 -13.49 -7.92 8.71
CA ILE A 260 -14.80 -8.27 8.14
C ILE A 260 -15.90 -8.31 9.21
N ASP A 261 -15.62 -8.91 10.37
CA ASP A 261 -16.59 -9.03 11.47
C ASP A 261 -16.55 -7.86 12.46
N ALA A 262 -15.66 -6.88 12.24
CA ALA A 262 -15.43 -5.77 13.17
C ALA A 262 -16.50 -4.66 13.13
N ASP A 263 -17.49 -4.76 12.22
CA ASP A 263 -18.56 -3.76 12.01
C ASP A 263 -18.03 -2.33 11.73
N THR A 264 -16.88 -2.25 11.05
CA THR A 264 -16.21 -0.99 10.68
C THR A 264 -16.41 -0.60 9.20
N GLY A 265 -17.12 -1.43 8.44
CA GLY A 265 -17.21 -1.31 6.98
C GLY A 265 -15.97 -1.82 6.24
N CYS A 266 -15.01 -2.42 6.95
CA CYS A 266 -13.85 -3.09 6.37
C CYS A 266 -14.27 -4.39 5.67
N ASP A 267 -13.68 -4.64 4.52
CA ASP A 267 -13.85 -5.85 3.73
C ASP A 267 -12.54 -6.12 3.00
N ALA A 268 -12.15 -7.39 2.89
CA ALA A 268 -10.86 -7.76 2.37
C ALA A 268 -10.87 -9.14 1.72
N LEU A 269 -9.98 -9.34 0.75
CA LEU A 269 -9.69 -10.64 0.16
C LEU A 269 -8.18 -10.81 -0.01
N THR A 270 -7.75 -12.04 -0.25
CA THR A 270 -6.35 -12.41 -0.45
C THR A 270 -6.17 -13.11 -1.79
N ILE A 271 -5.25 -12.65 -2.64
CA ILE A 271 -5.01 -13.27 -3.95
C ILE A 271 -3.69 -14.03 -3.92
N PRO A 272 -3.70 -15.38 -3.93
CA PRO A 272 -2.47 -16.14 -4.08
C PRO A 272 -1.90 -15.95 -5.48
N HIS A 273 -0.59 -15.70 -5.58
CA HIS A 273 0.11 -15.55 -6.85
C HIS A 273 1.35 -16.43 -6.91
N ASN A 274 1.95 -16.54 -8.10
CA ASN A 274 3.18 -17.30 -8.34
C ASN A 274 3.12 -18.76 -7.85
N THR A 275 1.92 -19.35 -7.84
CA THR A 275 1.67 -20.71 -7.32
C THR A 275 2.45 -21.80 -8.07
N ASN A 276 2.96 -21.51 -9.26
CA ASN A 276 3.87 -22.39 -10.00
C ASN A 276 5.28 -22.49 -9.36
N GLN A 277 5.68 -21.56 -8.48
CA GLN A 277 6.96 -21.54 -7.76
C GLN A 277 6.84 -22.11 -6.34
N SER A 278 5.68 -22.67 -6.00
CA SER A 278 5.34 -23.07 -4.64
C SER A 278 5.75 -24.51 -4.29
N ASP A 279 6.33 -25.23 -5.25
CA ASP A 279 6.59 -26.68 -5.15
C ASP A 279 5.37 -27.49 -4.67
N GLY A 280 4.17 -27.08 -5.09
CA GLY A 280 2.92 -27.75 -4.76
C GLY A 280 2.22 -27.30 -3.47
N ILE A 281 2.81 -26.44 -2.63
CA ILE A 281 2.21 -26.10 -1.31
C ILE A 281 0.79 -25.50 -1.40
N TYR A 282 0.43 -24.75 -2.45
CA TYR A 282 -0.96 -24.26 -2.64
C TYR A 282 -1.98 -25.36 -2.96
N PHE A 283 -1.50 -26.52 -3.36
CA PHE A 283 -2.27 -27.67 -3.85
C PHE A 283 -2.12 -28.89 -2.94
N GLU A 284 -1.56 -28.72 -1.74
CA GLU A 284 -1.58 -29.73 -0.69
C GLU A 284 -3.02 -30.04 -0.26
N ASN A 285 -3.20 -31.14 0.45
CA ASN A 285 -4.50 -31.60 0.98
C ASN A 285 -4.54 -31.56 2.51
N GLU A 286 -3.59 -30.88 3.13
CA GLU A 286 -3.38 -30.80 4.58
C GLU A 286 -3.33 -29.32 5.01
N MET A 287 -3.96 -29.02 6.14
CA MET A 287 -3.90 -27.72 6.81
C MET A 287 -2.54 -27.52 7.49
N ALA A 288 -2.30 -26.32 8.05
CA ALA A 288 -1.10 -25.98 8.80
C ALA A 288 -0.70 -27.01 9.90
N ASN A 289 -1.69 -27.65 10.53
CA ASN A 289 -1.49 -28.65 11.59
C ASN A 289 -1.17 -30.07 11.06
N GLY A 290 -1.09 -30.26 9.74
CA GLY A 290 -0.88 -31.55 9.07
C GLY A 290 -2.11 -32.45 9.00
N GLU A 291 -3.29 -31.98 9.43
CA GLU A 291 -4.53 -32.71 9.27
C GLU A 291 -5.15 -32.44 7.88
N PRO A 292 -5.89 -33.39 7.30
CA PRO A 292 -6.57 -33.17 6.03
C PRO A 292 -7.50 -31.97 6.05
N PHE A 293 -7.65 -31.28 4.91
CA PHE A 293 -8.60 -30.18 4.78
C PHE A 293 -10.01 -30.57 5.26
N THR A 294 -10.55 -29.70 6.11
CA THR A 294 -11.94 -29.80 6.57
C THR A 294 -12.87 -29.05 5.61
N ARG A 295 -14.18 -29.22 5.80
CA ARG A 295 -15.18 -28.41 5.09
C ARG A 295 -15.00 -26.93 5.43
N GLU A 296 -14.80 -26.66 6.71
CA GLU A 296 -14.65 -25.32 7.28
C GLU A 296 -13.43 -24.61 6.67
N TYR A 297 -12.31 -25.31 6.50
CA TYR A 297 -11.14 -24.78 5.80
C TYR A 297 -11.46 -24.44 4.33
N ALA A 298 -12.11 -25.34 3.61
CA ALA A 298 -12.44 -25.10 2.20
C ALA A 298 -13.42 -23.93 2.02
N GLU A 299 -14.37 -23.76 2.93
CA GLU A 299 -15.30 -22.63 2.96
C GLU A 299 -14.59 -21.32 3.29
N ALA A 300 -13.68 -21.30 4.27
CA ALA A 300 -12.86 -20.14 4.60
C ALA A 300 -11.95 -19.73 3.44
N ARG A 301 -11.25 -20.70 2.83
CA ARG A 301 -10.40 -20.46 1.65
C ARG A 301 -11.22 -19.90 0.48
N ASN A 302 -12.41 -20.45 0.20
CA ASN A 302 -13.27 -19.94 -0.86
C ASN A 302 -13.83 -18.54 -0.58
N ALA A 303 -13.94 -18.14 0.69
CA ALA A 303 -14.39 -16.81 1.06
C ALA A 303 -13.26 -15.77 0.97
N MET A 304 -12.02 -16.19 1.25
CA MET A 304 -10.85 -15.31 1.34
C MET A 304 -9.93 -15.31 0.12
N GLU A 305 -10.02 -16.31 -0.78
CA GLU A 305 -9.25 -16.42 -2.03
C GLU A 305 -10.14 -16.44 -3.31
#